data_AF-A0A353HRU6-F1
#
_entry.id   AF-A0A353HRU6-F1
#
_cell.length_a   1.000
_cell.length_b   1.000
_cell.length_c   1.000
_cell.angle_alpha   90.00
_cell.angle_beta   90.00
_cell.angle_gamma   90.00
#
_symmetry.space_group_name_H-M   'P 1'
#
loop_
_entity.id
_entity.type
_entity.pdbx_description
1 polymer ?
#
loop_
_entity_poly.entity_id
_entity_poly.type
_entity_poly.pdbx_seq_one_letter_code
_entity_poly.pdbx_strand_id
1 'polypeptide(L)' 'NWIRSSDEFDGVIDFDQATRDPAHPTRFLAAYDSGDHLHPNDLGYQAMGNAVSLTLFRSLGVAAKPVPGLER' A
#
# COMPACT_ATOMS: atom_id res chain seq x y z
N ASN A 1 -13.61 -3.33 6.41
CA ASN A 1 -12.19 -3.32 6.01
C ASN A 1 -12.01 -4.19 4.77
N TRP A 2 -12.67 -3.90 3.65
CA TRP A 2 -12.63 -4.82 2.49
C TRP A 2 -11.25 -4.82 1.83
N ILE A 3 -10.79 -3.68 1.31
CA ILE A 3 -9.52 -3.56 0.58
C ILE A 3 -8.33 -4.23 1.31
N ARG A 4 -8.17 -3.98 2.61
CA ARG A 4 -6.98 -4.44 3.37
C ARG A 4 -7.08 -5.87 3.89
N SER A 5 -8.27 -6.48 3.88
CA SER A 5 -8.46 -7.81 4.46
C SER A 5 -9.27 -8.77 3.58
N SER A 6 -9.66 -8.35 2.38
CA SER A 6 -10.18 -9.24 1.36
C SER A 6 -8.99 -9.87 0.65
N ASP A 7 -8.93 -11.21 0.60
CA ASP A 7 -7.93 -11.95 -0.18
C ASP A 7 -8.17 -11.85 -1.72
N GLU A 8 -8.87 -10.79 -2.15
CA GLU A 8 -9.19 -10.45 -3.54
C GLU A 8 -7.97 -9.94 -4.31
N PHE A 9 -6.96 -9.40 -3.59
CA PHE A 9 -5.73 -8.88 -4.18
C PHE A 9 -4.53 -9.74 -3.79
N ASP A 10 -3.57 -9.88 -4.71
CA ASP A 10 -2.30 -10.59 -4.45
C ASP A 10 -1.38 -9.82 -3.49
N GLY A 11 -1.66 -8.53 -3.24
CA GLY A 11 -0.96 -7.69 -2.28
C GLY A 11 -1.61 -6.31 -2.16
N VAL A 12 -1.42 -5.67 -1.01
CA VAL A 12 -1.92 -4.32 -0.70
C VAL A 12 -0.76 -3.48 -0.17
N ILE A 13 -0.61 -2.26 -0.68
CA ILE A 13 0.37 -1.28 -0.21
C ILE A 13 -0.42 -0.15 0.49
N ASP A 14 -0.29 -0.06 1.81
CA ASP A 14 -1.07 0.85 2.64
C ASP A 14 -0.36 2.19 2.83
N PHE A 15 -0.47 3.09 1.84
CA PHE A 15 0.14 4.43 1.94
C PHE A 15 -0.47 5.31 3.03
N ASP A 16 -1.75 5.10 3.39
CA ASP A 16 -2.37 5.73 4.55
C ASP A 16 -1.60 5.34 5.81
N GLN A 17 -1.41 4.05 6.07
CA GLN A 17 -0.63 3.60 7.23
C GLN A 17 0.83 4.06 7.19
N ALA A 18 1.45 4.11 6.00
CA ALA A 18 2.85 4.52 5.85
C ALA A 18 3.10 6.00 6.16
N THR A 19 2.09 6.87 5.98
CA THR A 19 2.27 8.32 6.02
C THR A 19 1.45 9.04 7.08
N ARG A 20 0.38 8.42 7.62
CA ARG A 20 -0.51 9.07 8.57
C ARG A 20 0.14 9.37 9.92
N ASP A 21 -0.31 10.43 10.56
CA ASP A 21 -0.03 10.70 11.97
C ASP A 21 -0.75 9.63 12.83
N PRO A 22 -0.04 8.83 13.64
CA PRO A 22 -0.69 7.85 14.51
C PRO A 22 -1.63 8.47 15.55
N ALA A 23 -1.41 9.73 15.94
CA ALA A 23 -2.30 10.48 16.83
C ALA A 23 -3.47 11.14 16.08
N HIS A 24 -3.32 11.41 14.77
CA HIS A 24 -4.36 12.00 13.91
C HIS A 24 -4.45 11.26 12.56
N PRO A 25 -5.06 10.05 12.51
CA PRO A 25 -4.99 9.17 11.35
C PRO A 25 -5.58 9.70 10.05
N THR A 26 -6.24 10.85 10.06
CA THR A 26 -6.80 11.52 8.87
C THR A 26 -5.86 12.57 8.26
N ARG A 27 -4.61 12.65 8.76
CA ARG A 27 -3.59 13.62 8.32
C ARG A 27 -2.27 12.90 8.10
N PHE A 28 -1.41 13.47 7.26
CA PHE A 28 -0.01 13.08 7.24
C PHE A 28 0.67 13.41 8.57
N LEU A 29 1.64 12.58 8.97
CA LEU A 29 2.61 12.95 9.98
C LEU A 29 3.29 14.25 9.52
N ALA A 30 3.46 15.23 10.40
CA ALA A 30 4.01 16.54 10.03
C ALA A 30 5.36 16.47 9.29
N ALA A 31 6.16 15.44 9.56
CA ALA A 31 7.43 15.19 8.86
C ALA A 31 7.26 14.83 7.37
N TYR A 32 6.08 14.35 6.97
CA TYR A 32 5.76 13.87 5.62
C TYR A 32 4.82 14.81 4.86
N ASP A 33 4.27 15.84 5.50
CA ASP A 33 3.38 16.82 4.87
C ASP A 33 4.19 17.90 4.13
N SER A 34 3.77 18.26 2.92
CA SER A 34 4.33 19.40 2.19
C SER A 34 3.86 20.76 2.74
N GLY A 35 2.78 20.76 3.53
CA GLY A 35 2.14 21.92 4.12
C GLY A 35 0.81 22.28 3.46
N ASP A 36 0.42 21.61 2.36
CA ASP A 36 -0.88 21.78 1.72
C ASP A 36 -1.94 20.78 2.21
N HIS A 37 -1.54 19.84 3.07
CA HIS A 37 -2.39 18.79 3.63
C HIS A 37 -3.01 17.84 2.57
N LEU A 38 -2.45 17.81 1.36
CA LEU A 38 -2.90 16.98 0.25
C LEU A 38 -1.75 16.16 -0.34
N HIS A 39 -0.58 16.76 -0.52
CA HIS A 39 0.59 16.12 -1.10
C HIS A 39 1.66 15.83 -0.04
N PRO A 40 2.28 14.64 -0.07
CA PRO A 40 3.48 14.38 0.70
C PRO A 40 4.63 15.29 0.26
N ASN A 41 5.55 15.60 1.17
CA ASN A 41 6.85 16.15 0.84
C ASN A 41 7.83 15.03 0.40
N ASP A 42 9.09 15.37 0.16
CA ASP A 42 10.12 14.41 -0.25
C ASP A 42 10.27 13.22 0.71
N LEU A 43 10.22 13.47 2.03
CA LEU A 43 10.29 12.40 3.04
C LEU A 43 9.03 11.53 3.02
N GLY A 44 7.87 12.12 2.77
CA GLY A 44 6.60 11.41 2.63
C GLY A 44 6.59 10.51 1.40
N TYR A 45 7.08 10.99 0.25
CA TYR A 45 7.25 10.14 -0.94
C TYR A 45 8.29 9.04 -0.72
N GLN A 46 9.38 9.32 -0.01
CA GLN A 46 10.35 8.29 0.37
C GLN A 46 9.70 7.22 1.28
N ALA A 47 8.87 7.61 2.25
CA ALA A 47 8.16 6.68 3.11
C ALA A 47 7.20 5.79 2.31
N MET A 48 6.46 6.35 1.36
CA MET A 48 5.61 5.58 0.44
C MET A 48 6.43 4.61 -0.41
N GLY A 49 7.57 5.04 -0.96
CA GLY A 49 8.47 4.17 -1.72
C GLY A 49 8.99 3.00 -0.88
N ASN A 50 9.39 3.26 0.37
CA ASN A 50 9.86 2.24 1.31
C ASN A 50 8.76 1.24 1.73
N ALA A 51 7.48 1.61 1.62
CA ALA A 51 6.36 0.73 1.94
C ALA A 51 6.13 -0.35 0.86
N VAL A 52 6.72 -0.21 -0.33
CA VAL A 52 6.59 -1.19 -1.42
C VAL A 52 7.55 -2.37 -1.19
N SER A 53 7.01 -3.52 -0.77
CA SER A 53 7.83 -4.73 -0.69
C SER A 53 8.26 -5.21 -2.07
N LEU A 54 9.58 -5.25 -2.32
CA LEU A 54 10.12 -5.75 -3.59
C LEU A 54 9.85 -7.24 -3.82
N THR A 55 9.42 -7.99 -2.81
CA THR A 55 9.00 -9.39 -2.97
C THR A 55 7.78 -9.52 -3.88
N LEU A 56 6.97 -8.48 -4.02
CA LEU A 56 5.82 -8.44 -4.95
C LEU A 56 6.24 -8.66 -6.41
N PHE A 57 7.48 -8.33 -6.76
CA PHE A 57 8.00 -8.43 -8.12
C PHE A 57 8.94 -9.62 -8.34
N ARG A 58 9.25 -10.37 -7.28
CA ARG A 58 10.02 -11.59 -7.42
C ARG A 58 9.05 -12.70 -7.81
N SER A 59 9.24 -13.27 -9.00
CA SER A 59 8.57 -14.52 -9.33
C SER A 59 9.06 -15.60 -8.36
N LEU A 60 8.25 -15.89 -7.34
CA LEU A 60 8.25 -17.22 -6.77
C LEU A 60 7.76 -18.10 -7.92
N GLY A 61 8.60 -18.98 -8.45
CA GLY A 61 8.17 -19.90 -9.50
C GLY A 61 7.08 -20.83 -9.00
N VAL A 62 5.81 -20.39 -8.99
CA VAL A 62 4.62 -21.20 -8.71
C VAL A 62 3.41 -20.61 -9.45
N ALA A 63 2.62 -21.51 -10.02
CA ALA A 63 1.46 -21.30 -10.88
C ALA A 63 0.42 -20.31 -10.33
N ALA A 64 -0.21 -19.58 -11.26
CA ALA A 64 -1.34 -18.69 -11.01
C ALA A 64 -2.44 -19.39 -10.19
N LYS A 65 -3.12 -18.62 -9.31
CA LYS A 65 -4.35 -19.08 -8.65
C LYS A 65 -5.32 -19.60 -9.73
N PRO A 66 -5.91 -20.80 -9.58
CA PRO A 66 -6.98 -21.23 -10.47
C PRO A 66 -8.13 -20.25 -10.34
N VAL A 67 -8.54 -19.64 -11.45
CA VAL A 67 -9.74 -18.80 -11.51
C VAL A 67 -10.95 -19.72 -11.42
N PRO A 68 -11.76 -19.67 -10.34
CA PRO A 68 -12.96 -20.50 -10.27
C PRO A 68 -13.99 -20.01 -11.30
N GLY A 69 -14.51 -20.90 -12.14
CA GLY A 69 -15.66 -20.62 -13.01
C GLY A 69 -15.40 -20.53 -14.51
N LEU A 70 -14.24 -20.97 -15.01
CA LEU A 70 -14.00 -21.13 -16.46
C LEU A 70 -13.84 -22.62 -16.83
N GLU A 71 -14.91 -23.40 -16.69
CA GLU A 71 -15.03 -24.68 -17.39
C GLU A 71 -15.87 -24.47 -18.65
N ARG A 72 -15.42 -25.07 -19.76
CA ARG A 72 -16.17 -25.17 -21.02
C ARG A 72 -17.29 -26.19 -20.89
#